data_AF-A0A540X875-F1
#
_entry.id   AF-A0A540X875-F1
#
_cell.length_a   1.000
_cell.length_b   1.000
_cell.length_c   1.000
_cell.angle_alpha   90.00
_cell.angle_beta   90.00
_cell.angle_gamma   90.00
#
_symmetry.space_group_name_H-M   'P 1'
#
loop_
_entity.id
_entity.type
_entity.pdbx_description
1 polymer ?
#
loop_
_entity_poly.entity_id
_entity_poly.type
_entity_poly.pdbx_seq_one_letter_code
_entity_poly.pdbx_strand_id
1 'polypeptide(L)'
;MKRHIFAELAESKGIWVFKQDDSATNYRKNGHAATLGDPGRNNRYRTPKRILATLKARGTKPSILLPSILAHGPEHVGRYYFEYVAVSILGLSFANFSKGFTPYENEAHHLIPQAQFLALFGEREAAMLKRVDYNVHNGRNLIFLPGTLKGCDFHNLPYHLGSHPTYDTHVANDARQLSNELKELSDDACTEEVLINIKERLMSLQEKYWKLLANAGARTVNDSV
;
A
#
# COMPACT_ATOMS: atom_id res chain seq x y z
N MET A 1 -6.62 -33.72 -0.81
CA MET A 1 -7.73 -32.83 -1.18
C MET A 1 -7.68 -31.61 -0.24
N LYS A 2 -7.00 -30.53 -0.67
CA LYS A 2 -6.73 -29.36 0.18
C LYS A 2 -7.93 -28.41 0.09
N ARG A 3 -8.62 -28.18 1.22
CA ARG A 3 -9.69 -27.19 1.33
C ARG A 3 -9.07 -25.79 1.25
N HIS A 4 -9.38 -25.06 0.19
CA HIS A 4 -9.12 -23.63 0.08
C HIS A 4 -10.04 -22.92 1.08
N ILE A 5 -9.44 -22.35 2.13
CA ILE A 5 -10.14 -21.45 3.05
C ILE A 5 -9.87 -20.02 2.53
N PHE A 6 -10.49 -19.69 1.41
CA PHE A 6 -10.87 -18.32 1.13
C PHE A 6 -12.38 -18.32 1.23
N ALA A 7 -12.89 -18.06 2.42
CA ALA A 7 -14.26 -17.60 2.54
C ALA A 7 -14.30 -16.27 1.79
N GLU A 8 -15.12 -16.20 0.75
CA GLU A 8 -15.57 -14.94 0.17
C GLU A 8 -16.00 -14.05 1.33
N LEU A 9 -15.29 -12.95 1.54
CA LEU A 9 -15.73 -11.92 2.46
C LEU A 9 -17.01 -11.36 1.86
N ALA A 10 -18.11 -11.58 2.59
CA ALA A 10 -19.44 -11.12 2.21
C ALA A 10 -19.39 -9.65 1.76
N GLU A 11 -19.95 -9.38 0.59
CA GLU A 11 -20.24 -8.04 0.12
C GLU A 11 -21.03 -7.30 1.21
N SER A 12 -20.36 -6.39 1.92
CA SER A 12 -21.01 -5.55 2.91
C SER A 12 -21.89 -4.55 2.18
N LYS A 13 -23.20 -4.81 2.18
CA LYS A 13 -24.23 -3.87 1.74
C LYS A 13 -24.01 -2.51 2.40
N GLY A 14 -24.09 -1.46 1.58
CA GLY A 14 -23.60 -0.12 1.85
C GLY A 14 -23.93 0.40 3.24
N ILE A 15 -22.88 0.58 4.03
CA ILE A 15 -22.85 1.44 5.19
C ILE A 15 -21.48 2.06 5.17
N TRP A 16 -21.46 3.38 5.11
CA TRP A 16 -20.31 4.17 5.39
C TRP A 16 -19.45 3.67 6.52
N VAL A 17 -18.21 3.42 6.17
CA VAL A 17 -17.20 3.10 7.14
C VAL A 17 -15.90 3.78 6.70
N PHE A 18 -15.80 5.09 6.94
CA PHE A 18 -14.65 5.55 7.72
C PHE A 18 -14.88 5.04 9.14
N LYS A 19 -14.73 3.72 9.40
CA LYS A 19 -14.78 3.26 10.78
C LYS A 19 -13.57 3.90 11.43
N GLN A 20 -13.89 4.77 12.35
CA GLN A 20 -13.05 5.14 13.47
C GLN A 20 -12.58 3.90 14.29
N ASP A 21 -13.09 2.70 13.95
CA ASP A 21 -12.73 1.38 14.49
C ASP A 21 -11.66 0.62 13.64
N ASP A 22 -11.31 1.09 12.45
CA ASP A 22 -10.05 0.69 11.79
C ASP A 22 -8.96 1.64 12.27
N SER A 23 -8.60 1.53 13.55
CA SER A 23 -7.49 2.29 14.13
C SER A 23 -6.26 2.23 13.20
N ALA A 24 -5.38 3.23 13.31
CA ALA A 24 -4.08 3.26 12.65
C ALA A 24 -3.23 1.97 12.81
N THR A 25 -3.66 0.96 13.59
CA THR A 25 -3.01 -0.36 13.64
C THR A 25 -3.53 -1.38 12.62
N ASN A 26 -4.73 -1.22 12.02
CA ASN A 26 -5.33 -2.23 11.14
C ASN A 26 -5.05 -2.01 9.64
N TYR A 27 -4.84 -0.76 9.20
CA TYR A 27 -4.62 -0.46 7.77
C TYR A 27 -3.42 -1.21 7.19
N ARG A 28 -2.34 -1.31 7.96
CA ARG A 28 -1.13 -2.04 7.59
C ARG A 28 -1.41 -3.52 7.36
N LYS A 29 -2.20 -4.14 8.23
CA LYS A 29 -2.64 -5.54 8.10
C LYS A 29 -3.46 -5.73 6.84
N ASN A 30 -4.41 -4.83 6.56
CA ASN A 30 -5.21 -4.85 5.34
C ASN A 30 -4.33 -4.71 4.09
N GLY A 31 -3.37 -3.78 4.10
CA GLY A 31 -2.40 -3.58 3.01
C GLY A 31 -1.54 -4.81 2.76
N HIS A 32 -1.08 -5.46 3.82
CA HIS A 32 -0.27 -6.68 3.73
C HIS A 32 -1.08 -7.83 3.14
N ALA A 33 -2.31 -8.06 3.63
CA ALA A 33 -3.21 -9.08 3.10
C ALA A 33 -3.56 -8.82 1.62
N ALA A 34 -3.90 -7.57 1.27
CA ALA A 34 -4.21 -7.19 -0.11
C ALA A 34 -3.01 -7.36 -1.04
N THR A 35 -1.80 -7.00 -0.61
CA THR A 35 -0.58 -7.18 -1.40
C THR A 35 -0.26 -8.65 -1.60
N LEU A 36 -0.42 -9.51 -0.57
CA LEU A 36 -0.23 -10.95 -0.71
C LEU A 36 -1.25 -11.60 -1.66
N GLY A 37 -2.51 -11.14 -1.60
CA GLY A 37 -3.59 -11.63 -2.46
C GLY A 37 -3.50 -11.14 -3.92
N ASP A 38 -2.61 -10.20 -4.22
CA ASP A 38 -2.38 -9.65 -5.55
C ASP A 38 -1.00 -10.10 -6.09
N PRO A 39 -0.94 -11.07 -7.02
CA PRO A 39 0.32 -11.57 -7.54
C PRO A 39 1.18 -10.50 -8.20
N GLY A 40 0.58 -9.49 -8.85
CA GLY A 40 1.31 -8.40 -9.50
C GLY A 40 2.00 -7.51 -8.47
N ARG A 41 1.27 -7.10 -7.44
CA ARG A 41 1.81 -6.29 -6.35
C ARG A 41 2.81 -7.05 -5.50
N ASN A 42 2.56 -8.32 -5.19
CA ASN A 42 3.50 -9.16 -4.46
C ASN A 42 4.83 -9.34 -5.23
N ASN A 43 4.74 -9.66 -6.53
CA ASN A 43 5.93 -9.85 -7.37
C ASN A 43 6.79 -8.60 -7.49
N ARG A 44 6.24 -7.40 -7.26
CA ARG A 44 7.03 -6.18 -7.22
C ARG A 44 8.13 -6.21 -6.15
N TYR A 45 7.92 -6.91 -5.05
CA TYR A 45 8.91 -7.09 -3.98
C TYR A 45 9.83 -8.30 -4.24
N ARG A 46 9.51 -9.17 -5.19
CA ARG A 46 10.35 -10.35 -5.51
C ARG A 46 11.45 -9.98 -6.51
N THR A 47 12.51 -9.32 -6.03
CA THR A 47 13.65 -8.88 -6.87
C THR A 47 14.98 -9.57 -6.50
N PRO A 48 15.11 -10.90 -6.69
CA PRO A 48 16.20 -11.70 -6.13
C PRO A 48 17.60 -11.22 -6.53
N LYS A 49 17.81 -10.84 -7.79
CA LYS A 49 19.10 -10.34 -8.27
C LYS A 49 19.52 -9.06 -7.54
N ARG A 50 18.56 -8.17 -7.30
CA ARG A 50 18.78 -6.87 -6.65
C ARG A 50 18.99 -7.01 -5.14
N ILE A 51 18.16 -7.84 -4.49
CA ILE A 51 18.34 -8.20 -3.09
C ILE A 51 19.75 -8.79 -2.88
N LEU A 52 20.15 -9.76 -3.69
CA LEU A 52 21.48 -10.38 -3.61
C LEU A 52 22.61 -9.35 -3.79
N ALA A 53 22.51 -8.49 -4.80
CA ALA A 53 23.49 -7.43 -5.05
C ALA A 53 23.61 -6.49 -3.84
N THR A 54 22.48 -6.09 -3.26
CA THR A 54 22.42 -5.22 -2.07
C THR A 54 23.05 -5.87 -0.85
N LEU A 55 22.74 -7.15 -0.60
CA LEU A 55 23.31 -7.91 0.51
C LEU A 55 24.83 -8.00 0.39
N LYS A 56 25.34 -8.32 -0.81
CA LYS A 56 26.78 -8.42 -1.08
C LYS A 56 27.48 -7.07 -0.93
N ALA A 57 26.93 -6.02 -1.54
CA ALA A 57 27.52 -4.68 -1.51
C ALA A 57 27.66 -4.13 -0.08
N ARG A 58 26.76 -4.53 0.83
CA ARG A 58 26.76 -4.09 2.22
C ARG A 58 27.43 -5.05 3.19
N GLY A 59 27.84 -6.23 2.72
CA GLY A 59 28.29 -7.31 3.61
C GLY A 59 27.25 -7.73 4.64
N THR A 60 25.96 -7.59 4.32
CA THR A 60 24.87 -7.92 5.25
C THR A 60 24.89 -9.40 5.56
N LYS A 61 24.96 -9.76 6.85
CA LYS A 61 24.91 -11.14 7.31
C LYS A 61 23.48 -11.54 7.71
N PRO A 62 23.11 -12.83 7.63
CA PRO A 62 21.85 -13.30 8.18
C PRO A 62 21.70 -12.96 9.67
N SER A 63 20.51 -12.58 10.10
CA SER A 63 20.21 -12.32 11.52
C SER A 63 20.48 -13.57 12.37
N ILE A 64 21.17 -13.37 13.49
CA ILE A 64 21.46 -14.40 14.51
C ILE A 64 20.22 -14.79 15.33
N LEU A 65 19.14 -13.99 15.26
CA LEU A 65 17.87 -14.26 15.95
C LEU A 65 16.97 -15.24 15.19
N LEU A 66 17.37 -15.63 13.97
CA LEU A 66 16.67 -16.55 13.08
C LEU A 66 17.55 -17.80 12.85
N PRO A 67 16.99 -18.93 12.37
CA PRO A 67 17.77 -20.12 12.04
C PRO A 67 18.99 -19.82 11.17
N SER A 68 20.10 -20.51 11.40
CA SER A 68 21.33 -20.28 10.63
C SER A 68 21.14 -20.65 9.16
N ILE A 69 21.66 -19.81 8.26
CA ILE A 69 21.64 -20.02 6.81
C ILE A 69 22.93 -19.46 6.20
N LEU A 70 23.24 -19.87 4.96
CA LEU A 70 24.38 -19.35 4.24
C LEU A 70 24.18 -17.86 3.88
N ALA A 71 25.17 -17.03 4.23
CA ALA A 71 25.18 -15.64 3.81
C ALA A 71 25.20 -15.52 2.27
N HIS A 72 24.30 -14.68 1.75
CA HIS A 72 24.13 -14.41 0.31
C HIS A 72 23.62 -15.63 -0.49
N GLY A 73 23.17 -16.69 0.18
CA GLY A 73 22.48 -17.82 -0.47
C GLY A 73 21.02 -17.49 -0.85
N PRO A 74 20.34 -18.37 -1.59
CA PRO A 74 18.93 -18.23 -1.96
C PRO A 74 18.00 -18.04 -0.75
N GLU A 75 18.27 -18.71 0.36
CA GLU A 75 17.51 -18.59 1.60
C GLU A 75 17.69 -17.20 2.23
N HIS A 76 18.89 -16.61 2.12
CA HIS A 76 19.15 -15.27 2.66
C HIS A 76 18.43 -14.21 1.84
N VAL A 77 18.42 -14.37 0.51
CA VAL A 77 17.63 -13.55 -0.40
C VAL A 77 16.13 -13.69 -0.11
N GLY A 78 15.66 -14.92 0.12
CA GLY A 78 14.26 -15.22 0.43
C GLY A 78 13.74 -14.50 1.67
N ARG A 79 14.61 -14.14 2.63
CA ARG A 79 14.22 -13.38 3.83
C ARG A 79 13.73 -11.96 3.54
N TYR A 80 13.88 -11.46 2.31
CA TYR A 80 13.46 -10.12 1.91
C TYR A 80 12.19 -10.14 1.07
N TYR A 81 11.69 -11.31 0.67
CA TYR A 81 10.42 -11.41 -0.05
C TYR A 81 9.26 -10.97 0.83
N PHE A 82 8.21 -10.44 0.20
CA PHE A 82 7.06 -9.90 0.92
C PHE A 82 6.35 -11.00 1.73
N GLU A 83 6.20 -12.20 1.16
CA GLU A 83 5.54 -13.32 1.83
C GLU A 83 6.40 -14.05 2.88
N TYR A 84 7.66 -13.63 3.08
CA TYR A 84 8.52 -14.28 4.06
C TYR A 84 7.99 -14.04 5.48
N VAL A 85 7.91 -15.13 6.24
CA VAL A 85 7.58 -15.12 7.67
C VAL A 85 8.80 -15.59 8.45
N ALA A 86 9.40 -14.67 9.19
CA ALA A 86 10.54 -14.95 10.04
C ALA A 86 10.05 -15.63 11.32
N VAL A 87 10.54 -16.83 11.61
CA VAL A 87 10.33 -17.50 12.90
C VAL A 87 11.62 -17.36 13.71
N SER A 88 11.55 -16.66 14.83
CA SER A 88 12.68 -16.47 15.75
C SER A 88 13.01 -17.76 16.50
N ILE A 89 14.22 -17.82 17.06
CA ILE A 89 14.65 -18.92 17.95
C ILE A 89 13.78 -19.10 19.20
N LEU A 90 13.00 -18.08 19.57
CA LEU A 90 12.05 -18.11 20.69
C LEU A 90 10.62 -18.51 20.23
N GLY A 91 10.43 -18.88 18.97
CA GLY A 91 9.13 -19.30 18.43
C GLY A 91 8.21 -18.15 18.02
N LEU A 92 8.63 -16.89 18.14
CA LEU A 92 7.85 -15.74 17.65
C LEU A 92 7.93 -15.63 16.13
N SER A 93 6.78 -15.37 15.48
CA SER A 93 6.66 -15.24 14.02
C SER A 93 6.37 -13.81 13.59
N PHE A 94 7.09 -13.32 12.58
CA PHE A 94 6.92 -11.98 12.02
C PHE A 94 6.94 -12.05 10.49
N ALA A 95 5.81 -11.70 9.85
CA ALA A 95 5.79 -11.53 8.40
C ALA A 95 6.51 -10.23 8.01
N ASN A 96 7.24 -10.25 6.91
CA ASN A 96 7.80 -9.04 6.33
C ASN A 96 6.71 -8.00 6.07
N PHE A 97 7.02 -6.73 6.30
CA PHE A 97 6.08 -5.63 6.15
C PHE A 97 4.80 -5.72 7.01
N SER A 98 4.65 -6.71 7.90
CA SER A 98 3.60 -6.67 8.94
C SER A 98 3.88 -5.60 10.01
N LYS A 99 5.15 -5.23 10.17
CA LYS A 99 5.64 -4.17 11.06
C LYS A 99 6.65 -3.28 10.34
N GLY A 100 6.84 -2.05 10.83
CA GLY A 100 7.66 -1.02 10.17
C GLY A 100 9.19 -1.22 10.21
N PHE A 101 9.69 -2.42 10.54
CA PHE A 101 11.13 -2.65 10.70
C PHE A 101 11.66 -3.92 10.03
N THR A 102 10.80 -4.79 9.49
CA THR A 102 11.22 -6.02 8.79
C THR A 102 10.68 -6.02 7.36
N PRO A 103 11.48 -6.39 6.35
CA PRO A 103 12.89 -6.86 6.43
C PRO A 103 13.91 -5.73 6.62
N TYR A 104 13.46 -4.49 6.52
CA TYR A 104 14.18 -3.26 6.80
C TYR A 104 13.18 -2.22 7.32
N GLU A 105 13.64 -1.06 7.78
CA GLU A 105 12.76 0.05 8.19
C GLU A 105 11.85 0.49 7.04
N ASN A 106 10.54 0.47 7.24
CA ASN A 106 9.58 0.65 6.17
C ASN A 106 8.23 1.18 6.66
N GLU A 107 7.58 1.95 5.81
CA GLU A 107 6.30 2.60 6.07
C GLU A 107 5.22 2.08 5.11
N ALA A 108 4.00 1.94 5.64
CA ALA A 108 2.84 1.70 4.80
C ALA A 108 2.28 3.06 4.38
N HIS A 109 2.50 3.42 3.12
CA HIS A 109 2.17 4.73 2.56
C HIS A 109 0.79 4.68 1.88
N HIS A 110 -0.12 5.57 2.31
CA HIS A 110 -1.42 5.75 1.65
C HIS A 110 -1.25 6.42 0.30
N LEU A 111 -1.80 5.81 -0.74
CA LEU A 111 -1.72 6.33 -2.10
C LEU A 111 -2.64 7.53 -2.28
N ILE A 112 -3.88 7.40 -1.79
CA ILE A 112 -4.85 8.48 -1.63
C ILE A 112 -4.94 8.80 -0.13
N PRO A 113 -4.39 9.94 0.34
CA PRO A 113 -4.39 10.28 1.76
C PRO A 113 -5.74 10.87 2.17
N GLN A 114 -6.43 10.23 3.11
CA GLN A 114 -7.82 10.54 3.47
C GLN A 114 -8.07 12.01 3.82
N ALA A 115 -7.28 12.58 4.75
CA ALA A 115 -7.57 13.90 5.31
C ALA A 115 -7.39 15.01 4.26
N GLN A 116 -6.30 14.93 3.50
CA GLN A 116 -5.98 15.88 2.44
C GLN A 116 -6.93 15.71 1.25
N PHE A 117 -7.30 14.47 0.93
CA PHE A 117 -8.19 14.20 -0.20
C PHE A 117 -9.61 14.71 0.09
N LEU A 118 -10.19 14.40 1.26
CA LEU A 118 -11.54 14.83 1.61
C LEU A 118 -11.67 16.35 1.79
N ALA A 119 -10.62 17.03 2.28
CA ALA A 119 -10.62 18.47 2.45
C ALA A 119 -10.77 19.27 1.14
N LEU A 120 -10.64 18.61 -0.01
CA LEU A 120 -10.76 19.23 -1.33
C LEU A 120 -12.18 19.18 -1.91
N PHE A 121 -13.11 18.49 -1.23
CA PHE A 121 -14.51 18.38 -1.63
C PHE A 121 -15.37 19.34 -0.80
N GLY A 122 -16.33 20.01 -1.44
CA GLY A 122 -17.35 20.76 -0.73
C GLY A 122 -18.34 19.83 -0.01
N GLU A 123 -19.26 20.40 0.76
CA GLU A 123 -20.21 19.61 1.57
C GLU A 123 -21.04 18.64 0.73
N ARG A 124 -21.43 19.08 -0.48
CA ARG A 124 -22.26 18.31 -1.40
C ARG A 124 -21.49 17.16 -2.04
N GLU A 125 -20.30 17.41 -2.57
CA GLU A 125 -19.46 16.37 -3.18
C GLU A 125 -18.98 15.39 -2.13
N ALA A 126 -18.65 15.89 -0.94
CA ALA A 126 -18.43 15.06 0.23
C ALA A 126 -19.65 14.15 0.42
N ALA A 127 -20.89 14.69 0.51
CA ALA A 127 -22.15 13.94 0.63
C ALA A 127 -22.41 12.91 -0.48
N MET A 128 -21.83 13.07 -1.66
CA MET A 128 -21.87 12.05 -2.71
C MET A 128 -20.82 10.97 -2.47
N LEU A 129 -19.58 11.34 -2.10
CA LEU A 129 -18.49 10.41 -1.76
C LEU A 129 -18.81 9.55 -0.53
N LYS A 130 -19.34 10.19 0.53
CA LYS A 130 -20.72 9.92 0.92
C LYS A 130 -21.17 8.45 0.74
N ARG A 131 -21.87 8.24 -0.36
CA ARG A 131 -22.63 7.04 -0.63
C ARG A 131 -21.84 6.00 -1.42
N VAL A 132 -20.59 6.29 -1.76
CA VAL A 132 -19.73 5.41 -2.56
C VAL A 132 -19.16 4.32 -1.67
N ASP A 133 -19.31 3.06 -2.09
CA ASP A 133 -18.71 1.91 -1.41
C ASP A 133 -17.19 1.83 -1.67
N TYR A 134 -16.45 2.79 -1.11
CA TYR A 134 -15.00 2.88 -1.20
C TYR A 134 -14.37 3.11 0.18
N ASN A 135 -13.43 2.24 0.57
CA ASN A 135 -12.67 2.34 1.81
C ASN A 135 -11.20 2.69 1.50
N VAL A 136 -10.72 3.85 1.99
CA VAL A 136 -9.30 4.27 1.89
C VAL A 136 -8.32 3.32 2.60
N HIS A 137 -8.83 2.43 3.45
CA HIS A 137 -8.10 1.37 4.16
C HIS A 137 -8.42 -0.03 3.62
N ASN A 138 -8.97 -0.14 2.40
CA ASN A 138 -9.24 -1.41 1.69
C ASN A 138 -7.99 -2.29 1.43
N GLY A 139 -6.81 -1.86 1.88
CA GLY A 139 -5.52 -2.51 1.66
C GLY A 139 -4.91 -2.25 0.29
N ARG A 140 -5.72 -2.01 -0.74
CA ARG A 140 -5.26 -1.68 -2.09
C ARG A 140 -4.84 -0.20 -2.25
N ASN A 141 -5.27 0.68 -1.37
CA ASN A 141 -4.82 2.06 -1.29
C ASN A 141 -3.48 2.23 -0.54
N LEU A 142 -2.66 1.18 -0.48
CA LEU A 142 -1.37 1.19 0.23
C LEU A 142 -0.25 0.63 -0.64
N ILE A 143 0.96 1.13 -0.40
CA ILE A 143 2.23 0.55 -0.84
C ILE A 143 3.21 0.56 0.33
N PHE A 144 4.03 -0.50 0.45
CA PHE A 144 5.04 -0.59 1.50
C PHE A 144 6.35 -0.04 0.98
N LEU A 145 6.75 1.12 1.50
CA LEU A 145 7.94 1.83 1.06
C LEU A 145 9.04 1.70 2.12
N PRO A 146 10.31 1.61 1.71
CA PRO A 146 11.43 1.92 2.59
C PRO A 146 11.21 3.20 3.41
N GLY A 147 11.56 3.18 4.69
CA GLY A 147 11.62 4.37 5.54
C GLY A 147 12.95 5.14 5.36
N THR A 148 13.95 4.49 4.76
CA THR A 148 15.27 5.09 4.51
C THR A 148 15.75 4.79 3.10
N LEU A 149 16.65 5.63 2.59
CA LEU A 149 17.34 5.42 1.32
C LEU A 149 18.03 4.05 1.26
N LYS A 150 18.54 3.55 2.39
CA LYS A 150 19.15 2.22 2.46
C LYS A 150 18.13 1.11 2.18
N GLY A 151 16.86 1.24 2.57
CA GLY A 151 15.85 0.24 2.23
C GLY A 151 15.54 0.19 0.72
N CYS A 152 15.72 1.30 0.00
CA CYS A 152 15.45 1.39 -1.43
C CYS A 152 16.23 0.38 -2.25
N ASP A 153 17.49 0.10 -1.91
CA ASP A 153 18.36 -0.75 -2.73
C ASP A 153 17.81 -2.18 -2.89
N PHE A 154 17.08 -2.70 -1.89
CA PHE A 154 16.54 -4.06 -1.94
C PHE A 154 15.49 -4.25 -3.01
N HIS A 155 14.51 -3.34 -3.09
CA HIS A 155 13.35 -3.47 -3.98
C HIS A 155 13.28 -2.38 -5.05
N ASN A 156 14.22 -1.43 -5.09
CA ASN A 156 14.18 -0.25 -5.95
C ASN A 156 12.84 0.49 -5.89
N LEU A 157 12.39 0.78 -4.67
CA LEU A 157 11.19 1.56 -4.39
C LEU A 157 11.59 2.93 -3.82
N PRO A 158 10.75 3.97 -3.97
CA PRO A 158 11.00 5.23 -3.32
C PRO A 158 10.93 5.07 -1.80
N TYR A 159 11.60 5.94 -1.05
CA TYR A 159 11.49 5.96 0.40
C TYR A 159 10.55 7.07 0.88
N HIS A 160 9.88 6.79 1.99
CA HIS A 160 8.95 7.70 2.64
C HIS A 160 9.71 8.61 3.61
N LEU A 161 10.04 9.83 3.18
CA LEU A 161 10.71 10.83 3.99
C LEU A 161 9.78 11.98 4.31
N GLY A 162 9.19 11.98 5.51
CA GLY A 162 8.43 13.10 6.03
C GLY A 162 7.37 13.63 5.05
N SER A 163 7.34 14.94 4.87
CA SER A 163 6.39 15.62 3.98
C SER A 163 6.77 15.48 2.51
N HIS A 164 5.77 15.28 1.65
CA HIS A 164 5.91 15.11 0.21
C HIS A 164 4.93 16.04 -0.56
N PRO A 165 5.14 17.37 -0.50
CA PRO A 165 4.20 18.37 -1.02
C PRO A 165 3.97 18.29 -2.54
N THR A 166 4.97 17.86 -3.33
CA THR A 166 4.82 17.69 -4.77
C THR A 166 3.89 16.51 -5.07
N TYR A 167 4.08 15.39 -4.38
CA TYR A 167 3.17 14.24 -4.46
C TYR A 167 1.75 14.63 -4.01
N ASP A 168 1.64 15.33 -2.88
CA ASP A 168 0.36 15.80 -2.35
C ASP A 168 -0.36 16.73 -3.34
N THR A 169 0.37 17.61 -4.02
CA THR A 169 -0.17 18.49 -5.07
C THR A 169 -0.67 17.67 -6.26
N HIS A 170 0.07 16.64 -6.67
CA HIS A 170 -0.36 15.76 -7.75
C HIS A 170 -1.66 15.04 -7.39
N VAL A 171 -1.75 14.49 -6.16
CA VAL A 171 -2.97 13.84 -5.66
C VAL A 171 -4.13 14.84 -5.55
N ALA A 172 -3.86 16.06 -5.09
CA ALA A 172 -4.85 17.13 -4.98
C ALA A 172 -5.41 17.58 -6.34
N ASN A 173 -4.61 17.54 -7.40
CA ASN A 173 -5.08 17.87 -8.75
C ASN A 173 -6.14 16.87 -9.24
N ASP A 174 -5.88 15.57 -9.09
CA ASP A 174 -6.85 14.54 -9.46
C ASP A 174 -8.10 14.58 -8.56
N ALA A 175 -7.94 14.91 -7.27
CA ALA A 175 -9.07 15.11 -6.35
C ALA A 175 -9.95 16.29 -6.78
N ARG A 176 -9.33 17.42 -7.18
CA ARG A 176 -10.04 18.59 -7.72
C ARG A 176 -10.77 18.26 -9.01
N GLN A 177 -10.16 17.46 -9.89
CA GLN A 177 -10.82 16.99 -11.10
C GLN A 177 -12.08 16.18 -10.75
N LEU A 178 -11.98 15.20 -9.85
CA LEU A 178 -13.14 14.44 -9.38
C LEU A 178 -14.19 15.34 -8.73
N SER A 179 -13.77 16.33 -7.92
CA SER A 179 -14.71 17.28 -7.32
C SER A 179 -15.47 18.08 -8.40
N ASN A 180 -14.81 18.51 -9.47
CA ASN A 180 -15.47 19.22 -10.56
C ASN A 180 -16.43 18.31 -11.33
N GLU A 181 -16.02 17.07 -11.62
CA GLU A 181 -16.91 16.05 -12.21
C GLU A 181 -18.16 15.83 -11.35
N LEU A 182 -18.02 15.80 -10.02
CA LEU A 182 -19.15 15.67 -9.08
C LEU A 182 -20.06 16.90 -9.06
N LYS A 183 -19.52 18.12 -9.25
CA LYS A 183 -20.31 19.35 -9.29
C LYS A 183 -21.24 19.42 -10.49
N GLU A 184 -20.80 18.88 -11.62
CA GLU A 184 -21.55 18.86 -12.88
C GLU A 184 -22.75 17.91 -12.84
N LEU A 185 -22.76 16.96 -11.90
CA LEU A 185 -23.91 16.08 -11.67
C LEU A 185 -25.05 16.87 -11.01
N SER A 186 -26.29 16.65 -11.46
CA SER A 186 -27.47 17.23 -10.79
C SER A 186 -27.73 16.55 -9.44
N ASP A 187 -28.51 17.19 -8.56
CA ASP A 187 -28.86 16.62 -7.24
C ASP A 187 -29.61 15.28 -7.35
N ASP A 188 -30.42 15.13 -8.40
CA ASP A 188 -31.13 13.90 -8.72
C ASP A 188 -30.24 12.82 -9.37
N ALA A 189 -29.00 13.16 -9.75
CA ALA A 189 -28.11 12.28 -10.50
C ALA A 189 -27.35 11.27 -9.64
N CYS A 190 -27.51 11.25 -8.32
CA CYS A 190 -26.82 10.29 -7.45
C CYS A 190 -27.51 8.91 -7.49
N THR A 191 -27.58 8.33 -8.68
CA THR A 191 -28.06 6.97 -8.96
C THR A 191 -26.99 5.95 -8.58
N GLU A 192 -27.38 4.68 -8.51
CA GLU A 192 -26.44 3.57 -8.24
C GLU A 192 -25.30 3.54 -9.28
N GLU A 193 -25.61 3.75 -10.55
CA GLU A 193 -24.64 3.78 -11.65
C GLU A 193 -23.58 4.87 -11.43
N VAL A 194 -23.99 6.07 -10.99
CA VAL A 194 -23.07 7.15 -10.68
C VAL A 194 -22.16 6.78 -9.50
N LEU A 195 -22.69 6.15 -8.46
CA LEU A 195 -21.88 5.70 -7.32
C LEU A 195 -20.86 4.64 -7.71
N ILE A 196 -21.23 3.71 -8.59
CA ILE A 196 -20.32 2.71 -9.17
C ILE A 196 -19.20 3.40 -9.96
N ASN A 197 -19.54 4.36 -10.83
CA ASN A 197 -18.56 5.09 -11.63
C ASN A 197 -17.56 5.86 -10.75
N ILE A 198 -18.03 6.49 -9.66
CA ILE A 198 -17.14 7.18 -8.71
C ILE A 198 -16.24 6.17 -7.99
N LYS A 199 -16.75 5.00 -7.57
CA LYS A 199 -15.95 3.93 -6.97
C LYS A 199 -14.85 3.47 -7.93
N GLU A 200 -15.20 3.19 -9.18
CA GLU A 200 -14.24 2.79 -10.21
C GLU A 200 -13.18 3.85 -10.47
N ARG A 201 -13.56 5.13 -10.43
CA ARG A 201 -12.64 6.26 -10.55
C ARG A 201 -11.64 6.31 -9.39
N LEU A 202 -12.10 6.17 -8.14
CA LEU A 202 -11.24 6.11 -6.96
C LEU A 202 -10.31 4.88 -6.99
N MET A 203 -10.82 3.72 -7.39
CA MET A 203 -10.04 2.49 -7.59
C MET A 203 -8.99 2.66 -8.69
N SER A 204 -9.29 3.40 -9.74
CA SER A 204 -8.36 3.72 -10.82
C SER A 204 -7.26 4.69 -10.36
N LEU A 205 -7.60 5.68 -9.54
CA LEU A 205 -6.63 6.62 -8.96
C LEU A 205 -5.62 5.92 -8.04
N GLN A 206 -6.08 5.06 -7.12
CA GLN A 206 -5.14 4.30 -6.29
C GLN A 206 -4.24 3.39 -7.13
N GLU A 207 -4.73 2.81 -8.24
CA GLU A 207 -3.90 1.97 -9.11
C GLU A 207 -2.89 2.81 -9.92
N LYS A 208 -3.30 4.00 -10.39
CA LYS A 208 -2.40 4.99 -11.01
C LYS A 208 -1.24 5.33 -10.07
N TYR A 209 -1.52 5.68 -8.82
CA TYR A 209 -0.50 6.04 -7.85
C TYR A 209 0.34 4.85 -7.40
N TRP A 210 -0.26 3.66 -7.28
CA TRP A 210 0.51 2.44 -7.01
C TRP A 210 1.54 2.22 -8.11
N LYS A 211 1.15 2.29 -9.39
CA LYS A 211 2.07 2.14 -10.53
C LYS A 211 3.13 3.24 -10.58
N LEU A 212 2.75 4.48 -10.28
CA LEU A 212 3.68 5.60 -10.23
C LEU A 212 4.81 5.33 -9.21
N LEU A 213 4.46 5.04 -7.96
CA LEU A 213 5.44 4.79 -6.90
C LEU A 213 6.18 3.47 -7.08
N ALA A 214 5.50 2.41 -7.53
CA ALA A 214 6.14 1.13 -7.80
C ALA A 214 7.23 1.23 -8.88
N ASN A 215 7.13 2.18 -9.81
CA ASN A 215 8.08 2.33 -10.91
C ASN A 215 9.06 3.51 -10.74
N ALA A 216 8.94 4.31 -9.68
CA ALA A 216 9.77 5.50 -9.46
C ALA A 216 11.27 5.19 -9.21
N GLY A 217 11.59 4.01 -8.70
CA GLY A 217 12.95 3.65 -8.31
C GLY A 217 13.38 4.27 -6.98
N ALA A 218 14.67 4.16 -6.66
CA ALA A 218 15.25 4.67 -5.41
C ALA A 218 15.35 6.21 -5.38
N ARG A 219 14.30 6.88 -4.88
CA ARG A 219 14.19 8.34 -4.69
C ARG A 219 13.21 8.67 -3.56
N THR A 220 12.98 9.94 -3.23
CA THR A 220 11.89 10.29 -2.29
C THR A 220 10.52 10.11 -2.96
N VAL A 221 9.47 9.84 -2.18
CA VAL A 221 8.07 9.90 -2.68
C VAL A 221 7.80 11.25 -3.35
N ASN A 222 8.35 12.34 -2.80
CA ASN A 222 8.18 13.69 -3.34
C ASN A 222 8.74 13.85 -4.76
N ASP A 223 9.82 13.15 -5.10
CA ASP A 223 10.49 13.24 -6.41
C ASP A 223 9.97 12.18 -7.41
N SER A 224 8.85 11.52 -7.10
CA SER A 224 8.26 10.44 -7.90
C SER A 224 7.19 10.90 -8.89
N VAL A 225 6.79 12.17 -8.84
CA VAL A 225 5.77 12.80 -9.69
C VAL A 225 6.37 13.86 -10.60
#